data_AF-A0A1H5WSB6-F1
#
_entry.id   AF-A0A1H5WSB6-F1
#
_cell.length_a   1.000
_cell.length_b   1.000
_cell.length_c   1.000
_cell.angle_alpha   90.00
_cell.angle_beta   90.00
_cell.angle_gamma   90.00
#
_symmetry.space_group_name_H-M   'P 1'
#
loop_
_entity.id
_entity.type
_entity.pdbx_description
1 polymer ?
#
loop_
_entity_poly.entity_id
_entity_poly.type
_entity_poly.pdbx_seq_one_letter_code
_entity_poly.pdbx_strand_id
1 'polypeptide(L)' 'MNLEAYKNQIIKKLIAVPDENLLEQIDVVLNGNPIVAYSLDGKSLTKSQYIEHIESISQSVVDGTETYTSEQVRSYILAK' A
#
# COMPACT_ATOMS: atom_id res chain seq x y z
N MET A 1 -24.42 6.83 15.07
CA MET A 1 -23.93 7.70 13.97
C MET A 1 -25.01 7.78 12.90
N ASN A 2 -25.36 8.98 12.43
CA ASN A 2 -26.26 9.14 11.28
C ASN A 2 -25.42 9.03 9.99
N LEU A 3 -25.69 7.98 9.20
CA LEU A 3 -24.94 7.67 7.97
C LEU A 3 -25.10 8.77 6.91
N GLU A 4 -26.27 9.37 6.77
CA GLU A 4 -26.51 10.45 5.82
C GLU A 4 -25.74 11.72 6.20
N ALA A 5 -25.73 12.06 7.49
CA ALA A 5 -24.95 13.19 7.97
C ALA A 5 -23.45 13.02 7.67
N TYR A 6 -22.94 11.79 7.81
CA TYR A 6 -21.55 11.47 7.50
C TYR A 6 -21.25 11.51 5.99
N LYS A 7 -22.14 10.96 5.15
CA LYS A 7 -22.04 11.07 3.68
C LYS A 7 -21.99 12.53 3.22
N ASN A 8 -22.87 13.38 3.77
CA ASN A 8 -22.91 14.80 3.44
C ASN A 8 -21.62 15.54 3.85
N GLN A 9 -20.97 15.14 4.95
CA GLN A 9 -19.67 15.68 5.33
C GLN A 9 -18.57 15.30 4.33
N ILE A 10 -18.55 14.05 3.85
CA ILE A 10 -17.57 13.59 2.84
C ILE A 10 -17.76 14.36 1.53
N ILE A 11 -19.00 14.48 1.05
CA ILE A 11 -19.30 15.24 -0.19
C ILE A 11 -18.79 16.67 -0.11
N LYS A 12 -19.05 17.38 1.01
CA LYS A 12 -18.56 18.75 1.22
C LYS A 12 -17.03 18.83 1.17
N LYS A 13 -16.32 17.85 1.75
CA LYS A 13 -14.86 17.80 1.70
C LYS A 13 -14.37 17.58 0.27
N LEU A 14 -14.97 16.66 -0.48
CA LEU A 14 -14.60 16.39 -1.87
C LEU A 14 -14.77 17.62 -2.77
N ILE A 15 -15.88 18.34 -2.63
CA ILE A 15 -16.14 19.58 -3.39
C ILE A 15 -15.08 20.65 -3.10
N ALA A 16 -14.53 20.66 -1.89
CA ALA A 16 -13.55 21.66 -1.46
C ALA A 16 -12.09 21.30 -1.85
N VAL A 17 -11.82 20.12 -2.42
CA VAL A 17 -10.47 19.73 -2.84
C VAL A 17 -10.15 20.37 -4.19
N PRO A 18 -9.12 21.23 -4.29
CA PRO A 18 -8.71 21.84 -5.55
C PRO A 18 -7.66 21.01 -6.31
N ASP A 19 -7.10 19.98 -5.68
CA ASP A 19 -6.02 19.14 -6.23
C ASP A 19 -6.58 17.89 -6.89
N GLU A 20 -6.44 17.82 -8.21
CA GLU A 20 -6.89 16.69 -9.04
C GLU A 20 -6.19 15.38 -8.66
N ASN A 21 -4.89 15.41 -8.35
CA ASN A 21 -4.15 14.20 -7.96
C ASN A 21 -4.68 13.62 -6.64
N LEU A 22 -5.12 14.49 -5.72
CA LEU A 22 -5.73 14.04 -4.48
C LEU A 22 -7.11 13.42 -4.73
N LEU A 23 -7.90 13.96 -5.67
CA LEU A 23 -9.18 13.38 -6.06
C LEU A 23 -9.01 12.00 -6.71
N GLU A 24 -7.99 11.81 -7.55
CA GLU A 24 -7.65 10.50 -8.12
C GLU A 24 -7.32 9.47 -7.04
N GLN A 25 -6.50 9.83 -6.04
CA GLN A 25 -6.18 8.93 -4.94
C GLN A 25 -7.43 8.55 -4.12
N ILE A 26 -8.34 9.49 -3.90
CA ILE A 26 -9.59 9.21 -3.20
C ILE A 26 -10.48 8.28 -4.03
N ASP A 27 -10.58 8.48 -5.33
CA ASP A 27 -11.34 7.61 -6.24
C ASP A 27 -10.81 6.16 -6.20
N VAL A 28 -9.49 5.98 -6.24
CA VAL A 28 -8.84 4.66 -6.11
C VAL A 28 -9.22 3.95 -4.80
N VAL A 29 -9.27 4.69 -3.68
CA VAL A 29 -9.68 4.14 -2.37
C VAL A 29 -11.17 3.77 -2.38
N LEU A 30 -12.03 4.65 -2.91
CA LEU A 30 -13.48 4.43 -2.98
C LEU A 30 -13.85 3.26 -3.90
N ASN A 31 -13.07 3.04 -4.97
CA ASN A 31 -13.21 1.92 -5.91
C ASN A 31 -12.65 0.59 -5.36
N GLY A 32 -12.19 0.55 -4.11
CA GLY A 32 -11.73 -0.68 -3.46
C GLY A 32 -10.35 -1.16 -3.94
N ASN A 33 -9.59 -0.31 -4.63
CA ASN A 33 -8.24 -0.60 -5.11
C ASN A 33 -7.15 0.22 -4.39
N PRO A 34 -7.20 0.42 -3.05
CA PRO A 34 -6.23 1.27 -2.38
C PRO A 34 -4.82 0.71 -2.54
N ILE A 35 -3.88 1.62 -2.81
CA ILE A 35 -2.45 1.33 -2.74
C ILE A 35 -2.11 1.13 -1.25
N VAL A 36 -1.50 0.00 -0.91
CA VAL A 36 -1.16 -0.36 0.48
C VAL A 36 0.35 -0.48 0.71
N ALA A 37 1.14 -0.61 -0.35
CA ALA A 37 2.59 -0.76 -0.26
C ALA A 37 3.27 -0.25 -1.54
N TYR A 38 4.59 -0.05 -1.43
CA TYR A 38 5.48 0.18 -2.55
C TYR A 38 6.55 -0.90 -2.57
N SER A 39 6.89 -1.40 -3.75
CA SER A 39 8.03 -2.30 -3.96
C SER A 39 9.36 -1.52 -3.94
N LEU A 40 10.48 -2.26 -3.95
CA LEU A 40 11.83 -1.70 -3.91
C LEU A 40 12.18 -0.79 -5.10
N ASP A 41 11.53 -1.01 -6.25
CA ASP A 41 11.62 -0.18 -7.47
C ASP A 41 10.62 0.98 -7.47
N GLY A 42 9.86 1.17 -6.38
CA GLY A 42 8.91 2.29 -6.22
C GLY A 42 7.54 2.06 -6.87
N LYS A 43 7.23 0.85 -7.33
CA LYS A 43 5.92 0.52 -7.89
C LYS A 43 4.87 0.41 -6.78
N SER A 44 3.74 1.10 -6.98
CA SER A 44 2.59 1.01 -6.08
C SER A 44 1.90 -0.36 -6.17
N LEU A 45 1.57 -0.95 -5.03
CA LEU A 45 0.87 -2.22 -4.92
C LEU A 45 -0.51 -2.02 -4.30
N THR A 46 -1.55 -2.50 -4.97
CA THR A 46 -2.89 -2.64 -4.37
C THR A 46 -2.88 -3.74 -3.31
N LYS A 47 -3.95 -3.84 -2.50
CA LYS A 47 -4.06 -4.91 -1.50
C LYS A 47 -3.89 -6.32 -2.08
N SER A 48 -4.53 -6.62 -3.21
CA SER A 48 -4.41 -7.94 -3.85
C SER A 48 -2.99 -8.20 -4.34
N GLN A 49 -2.37 -7.21 -4.99
CA GLN A 49 -0.99 -7.30 -5.48
C GLN A 49 0.02 -7.46 -4.34
N TYR A 50 -0.21 -6.79 -3.20
CA TYR A 50 0.63 -6.95 -2.02
C TYR A 50 0.53 -8.35 -1.43
N ILE A 51 -0.68 -8.92 -1.31
CA ILE A 51 -0.87 -10.29 -0.80
C ILE A 51 -0.17 -11.29 -1.72
N GLU A 52 -0.41 -11.20 -3.03
CA GLU A 52 0.23 -12.05 -4.03
C GLU A 52 1.77 -11.95 -3.98
N HIS A 53 2.30 -10.74 -3.78
CA HIS A 53 3.74 -10.52 -3.64
C HIS A 53 4.32 -11.24 -2.41
N ILE A 54 3.66 -11.15 -1.25
CA ILE A 54 4.08 -11.82 -0.02
C ILE A 54 3.98 -13.35 -0.16
N GLU A 55 2.91 -13.86 -0.77
CA GLU A 55 2.74 -15.29 -1.03
C GLU A 55 3.83 -15.82 -1.96
N SER A 56 4.19 -15.07 -3.01
CA SER A 56 5.30 -15.40 -3.91
C SER A 56 6.65 -15.45 -3.18
N ILE A 57 6.93 -14.51 -2.27
CA ILE A 57 8.14 -14.55 -1.43
C ILE A 57 8.11 -15.79 -0.54
N SER A 58 6.99 -16.05 0.13
CA SER A 58 6.84 -17.22 1.00
C SER A 58 7.09 -18.52 0.26
N GLN A 59 6.57 -18.67 -0.96
CA GLN A 59 6.81 -19.84 -1.81
C GLN A 59 8.29 -19.94 -2.21
N SER A 60 8.92 -18.84 -2.60
CA SER A 60 10.34 -18.81 -2.97
C SER A 60 11.24 -19.25 -1.81
N VAL A 61 10.90 -18.88 -0.57
CA VAL A 61 11.60 -19.33 0.64
C VAL A 61 11.43 -20.83 0.85
N VAL A 62 10.21 -21.36 0.66
CA VAL A 62 9.96 -22.82 0.71
C VAL A 62 10.78 -23.56 -0.35
N ASP A 63 10.95 -22.97 -1.53
CA ASP A 63 11.71 -23.53 -2.65
C ASP A 63 13.24 -23.40 -2.46
N GLY A 64 13.70 -22.89 -1.31
CA GLY A 64 15.11 -22.85 -0.92
C GLY A 64 15.84 -21.57 -1.30
N THR A 65 15.13 -20.48 -1.59
CA THR A 65 15.74 -19.16 -1.80
C THR A 65 16.48 -18.72 -0.54
N GLU A 66 17.69 -18.16 -0.72
CA GLU A 66 18.51 -17.65 0.37
C GLU A 66 17.77 -16.55 1.15
N THR A 67 17.79 -16.65 2.48
CA THR A 67 17.18 -15.66 3.38
C THR A 67 18.25 -15.07 4.29
N TYR A 68 17.98 -13.86 4.78
CA TYR A 68 18.88 -13.14 5.67
C TYR A 68 18.24 -12.99 7.05
N THR A 69 19.04 -13.22 8.08
CA THR A 69 18.66 -12.90 9.46
C THR A 69 18.64 -11.38 9.67
N SER A 70 17.89 -10.93 10.68
CA SER A 70 17.86 -9.50 11.04
C SER A 70 19.23 -8.94 11.38
N GLU A 71 20.14 -9.75 11.94
CA GLU A 71 21.51 -9.34 12.25
C GLU A 71 22.35 -9.11 10.98
N GLN A 72 22.23 -9.99 9.98
CA GLN A 72 22.91 -9.83 8.69
C GLN A 72 22.42 -8.56 7.97
N VAL A 73 21.11 -8.34 7.94
CA VAL A 73 20.52 -7.13 7.32
C VAL A 73 20.97 -5.87 8.07
N ARG A 74 20.89 -5.87 9.40
CA ARG A 74 21.30 -4.72 10.23
C ARG A 74 22.78 -4.38 10.01
N SER A 75 23.64 -5.39 9.98
CA SER A 75 25.08 -5.20 9.77
C SER A 75 25.38 -4.59 8.41
N TYR A 76 24.69 -5.03 7.35
CA TYR A 76 24.83 -4.47 6.00
C TYR A 76 24.40 -2.99 5.92
N ILE A 77 23.27 -2.64 6.53
CA ILE A 77 22.75 -1.26 6.49
C ILE A 77 23.64 -0.30 7.29
N LEU A 78 24.11 -0.71 8.47
CA LEU A 78 24.92 0.14 9.35
C LEU A 78 26.40 0.19 8.98
N ALA A 79 26.86 -0.67 8.07
CA ALA A 79 28.25 -0.66 7.57
C ALA A 79 28.49 0.34 6.41
N LYS A 80 27.45 1.05 5.97
CA LYS A 80 27.53 2.18 5.03
C LYS A 80 27.65 3.51 5.77
#